data_AF-A0A8S1VG09-F1
#
_entry.id   AF-A0A8S1VG09-F1
#
_cell.length_a   1.000
_cell.length_b   1.000
_cell.length_c   1.000
_cell.angle_alpha   90.00
_cell.angle_beta   90.00
_cell.angle_gamma   90.00
#
_symmetry.space_group_name_H-M   'P 1'
#
loop_
_entity.id
_entity.type
_entity.pdbx_description
1 polymer ?
#
loop_
_entity_poly.entity_id
_entity_poly.type
_entity_poly.pdbx_seq_one_letter_code
_entity_poly.pdbx_strand_id
1 'polypeptide(L)'
;MMKKIWEELSQSIKQVYDQIEKENQSYLNLINEDTNLAESSFTDIEKLVNIVEGTTLIDWNASNNSYMKELNKTKSWWDQNIKAFIEKSNQGIQQIQSLIKISPNQEEESKEVYQMKEDLYEMLIYIQDMDETLYQKILDILRKEKVSDIIGFLSITNNHQFYESLNYKQEKIKEIKKQVKKITNVLINLQDHQYNKDDYSQEQYEQERQNLIKRLKDNKGITDFIKFLVRLAGIDVKFIQYGSNGLSLLVAMKIDLRNQSFENIRIKNTSLIGGNFVRSNLSESQFENIEISGLNLNGAQLFNCKWKNIKIHELNKFNGHDGPVSSVCFSPDGKTLASAGGSIYRDGDCTIRLWDVKTGKQKAQLDGHDNEIMSVCFSPDGNTLAFGSWDYSIRLQDVKTGQQKAKLDGHDNEIMSVCFSPDGNTLASGSSDNSIRLQDVKTGQEIKSSDKNYKDILALFKTPLQQHSHISEASNYITTLLIFQEAIFQAKGALILKGEFINQSGIDLKTLFKQKGSCFLENIKIFNQKKKKIVLYNENY
;
A
#
# COMPACT_ATOMS: atom_id res chain seq x y z
N MET A 1 -11.93 42.12 -16.37
CA MET A 1 -12.04 41.90 -17.83
C MET A 1 -12.51 40.49 -18.14
N MET A 2 -11.73 39.43 -17.83
CA MET A 2 -12.12 38.01 -18.05
C MET A 2 -13.51 37.64 -17.47
N LYS A 3 -13.82 38.10 -16.25
CA LYS A 3 -15.13 37.87 -15.63
C LYS A 3 -16.30 38.49 -16.42
N LYS A 4 -16.10 39.71 -16.94
CA LYS A 4 -17.11 40.42 -17.76
C LYS A 4 -17.33 39.72 -19.11
N ILE A 5 -16.25 39.24 -19.72
CA ILE A 5 -16.29 38.45 -20.97
C ILE A 5 -17.06 37.13 -20.76
N TRP A 6 -16.83 36.45 -19.63
CA TRP A 6 -17.55 35.22 -19.30
C TRP A 6 -19.04 35.43 -19.07
N GLU A 7 -19.40 36.51 -18.37
CA GLU A 7 -20.79 36.89 -18.11
C GLU A 7 -21.56 37.20 -19.41
N GLU A 8 -20.96 37.98 -20.32
CA GLU A 8 -21.55 38.29 -21.63
C GLU A 8 -21.70 37.03 -22.50
N LEU A 9 -20.71 36.13 -22.52
CA LEU A 9 -20.77 34.88 -23.27
C LEU A 9 -21.87 33.94 -22.76
N SER A 10 -21.95 33.78 -21.43
CA SER A 10 -22.96 32.92 -20.81
C SER A 10 -24.37 33.45 -21.08
N GLN A 11 -24.54 34.77 -21.18
CA GLN A 11 -25.82 35.39 -21.49
C GLN A 11 -26.21 35.20 -22.95
N SER A 12 -25.28 35.37 -23.90
CA SER A 12 -25.53 35.12 -25.33
C SER A 12 -25.83 33.65 -25.63
N ILE A 13 -25.10 32.71 -25.01
CA ILE A 13 -25.36 31.27 -25.18
C ILE A 13 -26.75 30.92 -24.64
N LYS A 14 -27.13 31.47 -23.48
CA LYS A 14 -28.44 31.23 -22.89
C LYS A 14 -29.58 31.76 -23.76
N GLN A 15 -29.43 32.96 -24.33
CA GLN A 15 -30.43 33.52 -25.24
C GLN A 15 -30.66 32.66 -26.49
N VAL A 16 -29.59 32.11 -27.07
CA VAL A 16 -29.69 31.20 -28.22
C VAL A 16 -30.38 29.90 -27.82
N TYR A 17 -30.04 29.35 -26.67
CA TYR A 17 -30.66 28.11 -26.16
C TYR A 17 -32.16 28.29 -25.88
N ASP A 18 -32.54 29.36 -25.17
CA ASP A 18 -33.94 29.66 -24.82
C ASP A 18 -34.80 29.85 -26.09
N GLN A 19 -34.23 30.43 -27.15
CA GLN A 19 -34.92 30.63 -28.43
C GLN A 19 -35.16 29.29 -29.17
N ILE A 20 -34.15 28.41 -29.22
CA ILE A 20 -34.26 27.07 -29.82
C ILE A 20 -35.32 26.24 -29.07
N GLU A 21 -35.32 26.28 -27.75
CA GLU A 21 -36.25 25.51 -26.94
C GLU A 21 -37.70 26.00 -27.12
N LYS A 22 -37.90 27.31 -27.26
CA LYS A 22 -39.23 27.90 -27.54
C LYS A 22 -39.79 27.46 -28.90
N GLU A 23 -38.95 27.43 -29.94
CA GLU A 23 -39.37 26.97 -31.27
C GLU A 23 -39.69 25.47 -31.27
N ASN A 24 -38.85 24.64 -30.64
CA ASN A 24 -39.09 23.21 -30.49
C ASN A 24 -40.40 22.91 -29.75
N GLN A 25 -40.73 23.67 -28.70
CA GLN A 25 -42.00 23.54 -27.99
C GLN A 25 -43.20 23.96 -28.86
N SER A 26 -43.05 24.99 -29.70
CA SER A 26 -44.10 25.38 -30.64
C SER A 26 -44.39 24.28 -31.67
N TYR A 27 -43.37 23.56 -32.14
CA TYR A 27 -43.53 22.41 -33.04
C TYR A 27 -44.17 21.22 -32.33
N LEU A 28 -43.74 20.90 -31.11
CA LEU A 28 -44.30 19.81 -30.32
C LEU A 28 -45.78 20.04 -29.97
N ASN A 29 -46.17 21.28 -29.66
CA ASN A 29 -47.56 21.62 -29.40
C ASN A 29 -48.43 21.46 -30.65
N LEU A 30 -47.94 21.86 -31.83
CA LEU A 30 -48.67 21.67 -33.09
C LEU A 30 -48.89 20.19 -33.46
N ILE A 31 -47.95 19.31 -33.08
CA ILE A 31 -48.01 17.87 -33.39
C ILE A 31 -48.88 17.11 -32.37
N ASN A 32 -48.94 17.59 -31.12
CA ASN A 32 -49.65 16.92 -30.01
C ASN A 32 -51.07 17.43 -29.76
N GLU A 33 -51.53 18.48 -30.43
CA GLU A 33 -52.97 18.75 -30.47
C GLU A 33 -53.65 17.57 -31.19
N ASP A 34 -54.60 16.89 -30.54
CA ASP A 34 -55.48 15.89 -31.17
C ASP A 34 -56.40 16.59 -32.20
N THR A 35 -55.80 17.17 -33.24
CA THR A 35 -56.51 17.91 -34.28
C THR A 35 -57.23 16.92 -35.16
N ASN A 36 -58.56 16.92 -35.08
CA ASN A 36 -59.39 16.26 -36.05
C ASN A 36 -59.21 16.99 -37.40
N LEU A 37 -58.38 16.44 -38.29
CA LEU A 37 -57.97 17.04 -39.58
C LEU A 37 -59.16 17.44 -40.47
N ALA A 38 -60.36 16.90 -40.21
CA ALA A 38 -61.59 17.26 -40.92
C ALA A 38 -62.17 18.64 -40.51
N GLU A 39 -61.79 19.18 -39.35
CA GLU A 39 -62.27 20.47 -38.81
C GLU A 39 -61.17 21.55 -38.74
N SER A 40 -59.92 21.19 -39.05
CA SER A 40 -58.78 22.11 -39.05
C SER A 40 -58.84 23.11 -40.21
N SER A 41 -58.39 24.36 -39.97
CA SER A 41 -58.33 25.36 -41.03
C SER A 41 -57.27 24.98 -42.08
N PHE A 42 -57.49 25.36 -43.35
CA PHE A 42 -56.53 25.09 -44.45
C PHE A 42 -55.11 25.58 -44.11
N THR A 43 -55.01 26.71 -43.40
CA THR A 43 -53.74 27.31 -42.94
C THR A 43 -52.98 26.44 -41.94
N ASP A 44 -53.68 25.68 -41.10
CA ASP A 44 -53.04 24.82 -40.08
C ASP A 44 -52.57 23.50 -40.70
N ILE A 45 -53.33 22.99 -41.67
CA ILE A 45 -52.94 21.83 -42.48
C ILE A 45 -51.72 22.18 -43.34
N GLU A 46 -51.68 23.36 -43.97
CA GLU A 46 -50.55 23.82 -44.77
C GLU A 46 -49.27 23.97 -43.93
N LYS A 47 -49.37 24.41 -42.67
CA LYS A 47 -48.24 24.46 -41.74
C LYS A 47 -47.74 23.06 -41.37
N LEU A 48 -48.64 22.11 -41.10
CA LEU A 48 -48.26 20.72 -40.81
C LEU A 48 -47.61 20.03 -42.01
N VAL A 49 -48.13 20.26 -43.22
CA VAL A 49 -47.54 19.74 -44.46
C VAL A 49 -46.13 20.31 -44.67
N ASN A 50 -45.91 21.61 -44.46
CA ASN A 50 -44.58 22.23 -44.55
C ASN A 50 -43.58 21.73 -43.48
N ILE A 51 -44.05 21.22 -42.34
CA ILE A 51 -43.22 20.54 -41.33
C ILE A 51 -42.86 19.14 -41.81
N VAL A 52 -43.80 18.38 -42.36
CA VAL A 52 -43.60 16.99 -42.82
C VAL A 52 -42.78 16.91 -44.11
N GLU A 53 -42.98 17.84 -45.05
CA GLU A 53 -42.22 17.93 -46.31
C GLU A 53 -40.80 18.49 -46.12
N GLY A 54 -40.43 18.90 -44.91
CA GLY A 54 -39.09 19.35 -44.57
C GLY A 54 -38.71 20.72 -45.12
N THR A 55 -39.67 21.50 -45.63
CA THR A 55 -39.44 22.86 -46.16
C THR A 55 -39.15 23.88 -45.04
N THR A 56 -39.67 23.69 -43.83
CA THR A 56 -39.32 24.49 -42.64
C THR A 56 -37.93 24.18 -42.07
N LEU A 57 -37.37 23.00 -42.35
CA LEU A 57 -35.98 22.65 -41.99
C LEU A 57 -34.96 23.50 -42.78
N ILE A 58 -35.34 23.97 -43.98
CA ILE A 58 -34.53 24.89 -44.80
C ILE A 58 -34.47 26.29 -44.16
N ASP A 59 -35.59 26.77 -43.60
CA ASP A 59 -35.64 28.02 -42.82
C ASP A 59 -34.92 27.91 -41.47
N TRP A 60 -34.97 26.73 -40.84
CA TRP A 60 -34.12 26.43 -39.67
C TRP A 60 -32.64 26.43 -40.05
N ASN A 61 -32.24 25.85 -41.18
CA ASN A 61 -30.85 25.92 -41.66
C ASN A 61 -30.41 27.36 -41.98
N ALA A 62 -31.29 28.19 -42.54
CA ALA A 62 -31.01 29.61 -42.79
C ALA A 62 -30.83 30.39 -41.47
N SER A 63 -31.71 30.16 -40.48
CA SER A 63 -31.62 30.75 -39.14
C SER A 63 -30.40 30.24 -38.37
N ASN A 64 -30.09 28.95 -38.45
CA ASN A 64 -28.91 28.32 -37.86
C ASN A 64 -27.62 28.88 -38.47
N ASN A 65 -27.58 29.13 -39.78
CA ASN A 65 -26.48 29.85 -40.43
C ASN A 65 -26.34 31.30 -39.94
N SER A 66 -27.44 31.99 -39.63
CA SER A 66 -27.41 33.32 -39.01
C SER A 66 -26.85 33.29 -37.59
N TYR A 67 -27.28 32.33 -36.77
CA TYR A 67 -26.75 32.13 -35.41
C TYR A 67 -25.27 31.74 -35.42
N MET A 68 -24.85 30.88 -36.34
CA MET A 68 -23.44 30.54 -36.53
C MET A 68 -22.61 31.75 -37.00
N LYS A 69 -23.21 32.67 -37.76
CA LYS A 69 -22.56 33.92 -38.17
C LYS A 69 -22.39 34.89 -36.99
N GLU A 70 -23.38 35.00 -36.10
CA GLU A 70 -23.29 35.73 -34.83
C GLU A 70 -22.22 35.13 -33.91
N LEU A 71 -22.23 33.81 -33.70
CA LEU A 71 -21.21 33.09 -32.92
C LEU A 71 -19.80 33.29 -33.48
N ASN A 72 -19.64 33.26 -34.81
CA ASN A 72 -18.35 33.50 -35.45
C ASN A 72 -17.88 34.96 -35.32
N LYS A 73 -18.79 35.94 -35.32
CA LYS A 73 -18.44 37.35 -35.02
C LYS A 73 -17.95 37.49 -33.57
N THR A 74 -18.67 36.88 -32.63
CA THR A 74 -18.28 36.89 -31.20
C THR A 74 -16.95 36.19 -30.97
N LYS A 75 -16.69 35.07 -31.66
CA LYS A 75 -15.40 34.37 -31.66
C LYS A 75 -14.27 35.25 -32.22
N SER A 76 -14.49 35.90 -33.36
CA SER A 76 -13.50 36.80 -33.97
C SER A 76 -13.17 37.99 -33.06
N TRP A 77 -14.19 38.58 -32.42
CA TRP A 77 -14.00 39.62 -31.42
C TRP A 77 -13.21 39.11 -30.20
N TRP A 78 -13.45 37.88 -29.76
CA TRP A 78 -12.72 37.24 -28.67
C TRP A 78 -11.24 37.00 -29.01
N ASP A 79 -10.96 36.47 -30.20
CA ASP A 79 -9.60 36.23 -30.70
C ASP A 79 -8.79 37.54 -30.72
N GLN A 80 -9.42 38.65 -31.16
CA GLN A 80 -8.78 39.98 -31.15
C GLN A 80 -8.51 40.49 -29.74
N ASN A 81 -9.45 40.35 -28.81
CA ASN A 81 -9.29 40.84 -27.44
C ASN A 81 -8.28 40.02 -26.64
N ILE A 82 -8.20 38.70 -26.86
CA ILE A 82 -7.16 37.87 -26.27
C ILE A 82 -5.79 38.23 -26.82
N LYS A 83 -5.68 38.44 -28.13
CA LYS A 83 -4.41 38.85 -28.74
C LYS A 83 -3.93 40.19 -28.18
N ALA A 84 -4.83 41.17 -28.05
CA ALA A 84 -4.53 42.46 -27.43
C ALA A 84 -4.14 42.32 -25.94
N PHE A 85 -4.79 41.42 -25.19
CA PHE A 85 -4.44 41.15 -23.79
C PHE A 85 -3.05 40.50 -23.67
N ILE A 86 -2.72 39.55 -24.55
CA ILE A 86 -1.39 38.91 -24.61
C ILE A 86 -0.32 39.94 -24.95
N GLU A 87 -0.54 40.79 -25.96
CA GLU A 87 0.40 41.86 -26.32
C GLU A 87 0.62 42.83 -25.16
N LYS A 88 -0.45 43.28 -24.50
CA LYS A 88 -0.35 44.20 -23.36
C LYS A 88 0.33 43.56 -22.15
N SER A 89 0.08 42.27 -21.92
CA SER A 89 0.75 41.51 -20.86
C SER A 89 2.23 41.32 -21.16
N ASN A 90 2.59 41.03 -22.41
CA ASN A 90 3.97 40.91 -22.85
C ASN A 90 4.72 42.25 -22.76
N GLN A 91 4.07 43.38 -23.09
CA GLN A 91 4.62 44.71 -22.86
C GLN A 91 4.84 44.99 -21.37
N GLY A 92 3.89 44.60 -20.51
CA GLY A 92 4.04 44.69 -19.06
C GLY A 92 5.20 43.83 -18.53
N ILE A 93 5.35 42.61 -19.04
CA ILE A 93 6.48 41.72 -18.72
C ILE A 93 7.80 42.35 -19.17
N GLN A 94 7.87 42.92 -20.37
CA GLN A 94 9.07 43.61 -20.87
C GLN A 94 9.41 44.87 -20.05
N GLN A 95 8.39 45.62 -19.59
CA GLN A 95 8.59 46.75 -18.67
C GLN A 95 9.08 46.29 -17.30
N ILE A 96 8.55 45.19 -16.76
CA ILE A 96 9.04 44.60 -15.52
C ILE A 96 10.49 44.10 -15.69
N GLN A 97 10.80 43.44 -16.80
CA GLN A 97 12.16 43.00 -17.13
C GLN A 97 13.13 44.16 -17.32
N SER A 98 12.69 45.30 -17.85
CA SER A 98 13.52 46.51 -17.98
C SER A 98 13.68 47.26 -16.66
N LEU A 99 12.67 47.26 -15.79
CA LEU A 99 12.74 47.79 -14.43
C LEU A 99 13.64 46.95 -13.51
N ILE A 100 13.69 45.63 -13.71
CA ILE A 100 14.63 44.72 -13.03
C ILE A 100 16.07 44.94 -13.51
N LYS A 101 16.29 45.56 -14.68
CA LYS A 101 17.61 45.81 -15.26
C LYS A 101 18.38 47.02 -14.69
N ILE A 102 17.92 47.65 -13.61
CA ILE A 102 18.72 48.65 -12.87
C ILE A 102 19.03 48.12 -11.47
N SER A 103 20.09 47.31 -11.40
CA SER A 103 21.06 47.26 -10.29
C SER A 103 22.25 46.40 -10.73
N PRO A 104 23.32 47.00 -11.28
CA PRO A 104 24.54 46.29 -11.66
C PRO A 104 25.35 46.00 -10.39
N ASN A 105 24.86 45.07 -9.56
CA ASN A 105 25.61 44.50 -8.45
C ASN A 105 25.11 43.10 -8.00
N GLN A 106 24.37 42.37 -8.85
CA GLN A 106 24.04 40.95 -8.62
C GLN A 106 24.26 40.05 -9.86
N GLU A 107 25.06 40.49 -10.84
CA GLU A 107 25.42 39.66 -12.00
C GLU A 107 26.60 38.68 -11.75
N GLU A 108 27.19 38.67 -10.54
CA GLU A 108 28.24 37.70 -10.19
C GLU A 108 27.74 36.45 -9.43
N GLU A 109 26.54 36.46 -8.83
CA GLU A 109 25.99 35.28 -8.11
C GLU A 109 25.05 34.39 -8.97
N SER A 110 24.77 34.77 -10.22
CA SER A 110 23.87 34.06 -11.14
C SER A 110 24.60 33.25 -12.23
N LYS A 111 25.94 33.19 -12.17
CA LYS A 111 26.80 32.43 -13.10
C LYS A 111 27.30 31.07 -12.56
N GLU A 112 26.63 30.46 -11.58
CA GLU A 112 26.66 28.99 -11.49
C GLU A 112 25.64 28.46 -12.49
N VAL A 113 26.14 28.21 -13.70
CA VAL A 113 25.45 27.70 -14.88
C VAL A 113 24.48 26.58 -14.50
N TYR A 114 23.18 26.78 -14.76
CA TYR A 114 22.20 25.69 -14.92
C TYR A 114 22.63 24.87 -16.15
N GLN A 115 23.63 24.02 -15.98
CA GLN A 115 23.92 22.95 -16.91
C GLN A 115 23.06 21.77 -16.47
N MET A 116 22.10 21.41 -17.31
CA MET A 116 21.36 20.16 -17.15
C MET A 116 22.39 19.04 -17.29
N LYS A 117 22.83 18.49 -16.15
CA LYS A 117 23.85 17.42 -16.13
C LYS A 117 23.17 16.15 -16.59
N GLU A 118 23.59 15.53 -17.70
CA GLU A 118 22.99 14.26 -18.15
C GLU A 118 23.26 13.10 -17.17
N ASP A 119 24.31 13.20 -16.36
CA ASP A 119 24.71 12.16 -15.41
C ASP A 119 24.05 12.36 -14.03
N LEU A 120 23.27 11.36 -13.60
CA LEU A 120 22.60 11.34 -12.30
C LEU A 120 23.56 11.51 -11.12
N TYR A 121 24.76 10.90 -11.17
CA TYR A 121 25.73 11.07 -10.08
C TYR A 121 26.17 12.53 -9.95
N GLU A 122 26.41 13.19 -11.08
CA GLU A 122 26.85 14.58 -11.13
C GLU A 122 25.79 15.54 -10.59
N MET A 123 24.51 15.17 -10.70
CA MET A 123 23.42 15.90 -10.03
C MET A 123 23.43 15.66 -8.51
N LEU A 124 23.55 14.40 -8.08
CA LEU A 124 23.44 14.01 -6.67
C LEU A 124 24.66 14.45 -5.84
N ILE A 125 25.87 14.47 -6.39
CA ILE A 125 27.07 14.86 -5.65
C ILE A 125 27.02 16.30 -5.11
N TYR A 126 26.20 17.16 -5.74
CA TYR A 126 26.01 18.55 -5.31
C TYR A 126 25.35 18.68 -3.93
N ILE A 127 24.65 17.64 -3.47
CA ILE A 127 23.97 17.59 -2.16
C ILE A 127 24.71 16.72 -1.12
N GLN A 128 25.96 16.33 -1.37
CA GLN A 128 26.72 15.49 -0.44
C GLN A 128 26.99 16.16 0.93
N ASP A 129 27.15 17.48 0.97
CA ASP A 129 27.56 18.25 2.16
C ASP A 129 26.37 18.91 2.86
N MET A 130 25.19 18.29 2.79
CA MET A 130 23.92 18.86 3.28
C MET A 130 23.67 18.53 4.76
N ASP A 131 23.01 19.46 5.46
CA ASP A 131 22.55 19.23 6.83
C ASP A 131 21.37 18.24 6.83
N GLU A 132 21.58 17.04 7.37
CA GLU A 132 20.55 15.99 7.48
C GLU A 132 19.28 16.48 8.20
N THR A 133 19.42 17.37 9.18
CA THR A 133 18.29 17.90 9.95
C THR A 133 17.40 18.83 9.13
N LEU A 134 17.94 19.42 8.06
CA LEU A 134 17.18 20.28 7.15
C LEU A 134 16.11 19.48 6.39
N TYR A 135 16.40 18.25 5.97
CA TYR A 135 15.44 17.40 5.27
C TYR A 135 14.19 17.13 6.10
N GLN A 136 14.34 16.82 7.39
CA GLN A 136 13.20 16.57 8.27
C GLN A 136 12.37 17.83 8.48
N LYS A 137 13.02 18.98 8.72
CA LYS A 137 12.31 20.26 8.85
C LYS A 137 11.52 20.62 7.59
N ILE A 138 12.09 20.36 6.41
CA ILE A 138 11.38 20.56 5.13
C ILE A 138 10.16 19.65 5.07
N LEU A 139 10.31 18.35 5.35
CA LEU A 139 9.18 17.39 5.36
C LEU A 139 8.06 17.82 6.30
N ASP A 140 8.41 18.26 7.51
CA ASP A 140 7.43 18.70 8.51
C ASP A 140 6.64 19.92 8.04
N ILE A 141 7.32 20.90 7.43
CA ILE A 141 6.64 22.09 6.86
C ILE A 141 5.74 21.67 5.70
N LEU A 142 6.24 20.86 4.77
CA LEU A 142 5.46 20.41 3.60
C LEU A 142 4.17 19.68 4.03
N ARG A 143 4.25 18.84 5.08
CA ARG A 143 3.08 18.15 5.65
C ARG A 143 2.13 19.10 6.35
N LYS A 144 2.65 20.00 7.19
CA LYS A 144 1.87 20.98 7.95
C LYS A 144 1.07 21.90 7.02
N GLU A 145 1.72 22.39 5.98
CA GLU A 145 1.15 23.31 4.99
C GLU A 145 0.36 22.57 3.87
N LYS A 146 0.31 21.23 3.90
CA LYS A 146 -0.38 20.38 2.91
C LYS A 146 0.03 20.70 1.46
N VAL A 147 1.34 20.87 1.25
CA VAL A 147 1.90 21.24 -0.06
C VAL A 147 1.68 20.11 -1.08
N SER A 148 1.14 20.45 -2.25
CA SER A 148 0.93 19.52 -3.36
C SER A 148 1.80 19.81 -4.59
N ASP A 149 2.60 20.88 -4.58
CA ASP A 149 3.59 21.20 -5.60
C ASP A 149 4.91 21.60 -4.92
N ILE A 150 5.73 20.59 -4.60
CA ILE A 150 6.91 20.78 -3.74
C ILE A 150 7.96 21.66 -4.44
N ILE A 151 8.21 21.43 -5.73
CA ILE A 151 9.20 22.22 -6.50
C ILE A 151 8.78 23.67 -6.56
N GLY A 152 7.51 23.95 -6.89
CA GLY A 152 6.98 25.32 -6.89
C GLY A 152 7.10 25.99 -5.53
N PHE A 153 6.71 25.28 -4.46
CA PHE A 153 6.79 25.78 -3.09
C PHE A 153 8.22 26.15 -2.66
N LEU A 154 9.20 25.27 -2.95
CA LEU A 154 10.61 25.51 -2.61
C LEU A 154 11.30 26.52 -3.53
N SER A 155 10.76 26.75 -4.74
CA SER A 155 11.31 27.71 -5.71
C SER A 155 10.96 29.16 -5.40
N ILE A 156 9.98 29.42 -4.52
CA ILE A 156 9.66 30.78 -4.07
C ILE A 156 10.76 31.22 -3.10
N THR A 157 11.86 31.74 -3.68
CA THR A 157 13.13 32.09 -3.03
C THR A 157 13.02 33.13 -1.90
N ASN A 158 11.85 33.76 -1.74
CA ASN A 158 11.58 34.78 -0.72
C ASN A 158 10.38 34.45 0.20
N ASN A 159 10.02 33.18 0.36
CA ASN A 159 9.02 32.82 1.36
C ASN A 159 9.59 33.01 2.78
N HIS A 160 9.54 34.24 3.30
CA HIS A 160 10.03 34.61 4.62
C HIS A 160 9.43 33.70 5.70
N GLN A 161 8.14 33.39 5.56
CA GLN A 161 7.38 32.54 6.47
C GLN A 161 7.90 31.09 6.48
N PHE A 162 8.35 30.55 5.34
CA PHE A 162 9.01 29.24 5.27
C PHE A 162 10.32 29.23 6.06
N TYR A 163 11.20 30.22 5.83
CA TYR A 163 12.50 30.27 6.51
C TYR A 163 12.37 30.58 8.01
N GLU A 164 11.37 31.36 8.41
CA GLU A 164 11.01 31.54 9.83
C GLU A 164 10.53 30.23 10.45
N SER A 165 9.72 29.45 9.73
CA SER A 165 9.21 28.16 10.21
C SER A 165 10.30 27.11 10.42
N LEU A 166 11.45 27.24 9.75
CA LEU A 166 12.62 26.37 9.98
C LEU A 166 13.30 26.62 11.34
N ASN A 167 12.98 27.73 12.02
CA ASN A 167 13.43 28.08 13.36
C ASN A 167 14.97 28.02 13.53
N TYR A 168 15.71 28.58 12.58
CA TYR A 168 17.16 28.76 12.66
C TYR A 168 17.52 30.17 13.15
N LYS A 169 18.65 30.31 13.84
CA LYS A 169 19.21 31.64 14.18
C LYS A 169 19.43 32.46 12.90
N GLN A 170 19.21 33.77 12.96
CA GLN A 170 19.33 34.68 11.80
C GLN A 170 20.67 34.52 11.05
N GLU A 171 21.76 34.33 11.78
CA GLU A 171 23.11 34.12 11.24
C GLU A 171 23.23 32.87 10.34
N LYS A 172 22.41 31.84 10.56
CA LYS A 172 22.39 30.60 9.74
C LYS A 172 21.42 30.68 8.55
N ILE A 173 20.51 31.66 8.50
CA ILE A 173 19.47 31.72 7.46
C ILE A 173 20.08 31.81 6.05
N LYS A 174 21.18 32.56 5.88
CA LYS A 174 21.86 32.68 4.58
C LYS A 174 22.36 31.33 4.06
N GLU A 175 22.97 30.53 4.94
CA GLU A 175 23.48 29.19 4.59
C GLU A 175 22.33 28.21 4.31
N ILE A 176 21.27 28.25 5.13
CA ILE A 176 20.08 27.42 4.90
C ILE A 176 19.39 27.78 3.57
N LYS A 177 19.29 29.06 3.22
CA LYS A 177 18.78 29.50 1.90
C LYS A 177 19.60 28.90 0.76
N LYS A 178 20.93 28.88 0.89
CA LYS A 178 21.83 28.26 -0.09
C LYS A 178 21.55 26.76 -0.21
N GLN A 179 21.45 26.06 0.92
CA GLN A 179 21.15 24.62 0.95
C GLN A 179 19.78 24.27 0.36
N VAL A 180 18.73 25.00 0.72
CA VAL A 180 17.39 24.83 0.13
C VAL A 180 17.44 25.06 -1.38
N LYS A 181 18.15 26.10 -1.86
CA LYS A 181 18.35 26.34 -3.29
C LYS A 181 19.05 25.18 -3.98
N LYS A 182 20.08 24.57 -3.36
CA LYS A 182 20.74 23.36 -3.90
C LYS A 182 19.76 22.20 -4.03
N ILE A 183 18.96 21.93 -3.00
CA ILE A 183 17.91 20.90 -3.03
C ILE A 183 16.96 21.16 -4.19
N THR A 184 16.39 22.37 -4.26
CA THR A 184 15.44 22.75 -5.30
C THR A 184 16.02 22.55 -6.70
N ASN A 185 17.28 22.94 -6.93
CA ASN A 185 17.93 22.77 -8.21
C ASN A 185 18.10 21.29 -8.59
N VAL A 186 18.48 20.43 -7.64
CA VAL A 186 18.56 18.98 -7.89
C VAL A 186 17.18 18.41 -8.20
N LEU A 187 16.14 18.82 -7.47
CA LEU A 187 14.76 18.38 -7.74
C LEU A 187 14.27 18.80 -9.14
N ILE A 188 14.57 20.03 -9.56
CA ILE A 188 14.26 20.53 -10.91
C ILE A 188 15.00 19.70 -11.97
N ASN A 189 16.30 19.47 -11.79
CA ASN A 189 17.10 18.70 -12.76
C ASN A 189 16.62 17.25 -12.89
N LEU A 190 16.20 16.63 -11.77
CA LEU A 190 15.65 15.27 -11.79
C LEU A 190 14.28 15.17 -12.47
N GLN A 191 13.54 16.28 -12.57
CA GLN A 191 12.17 16.27 -13.10
C GLN A 191 12.07 15.73 -14.51
N ASP A 192 12.98 16.14 -15.38
CA ASP A 192 13.00 15.72 -16.78
C ASP A 192 14.01 14.60 -17.07
N HIS A 193 14.74 14.14 -16.04
CA HIS A 193 15.73 13.09 -16.16
C HIS A 193 15.08 11.70 -16.28
N GLN A 194 15.73 10.79 -17.03
CA GLN A 194 15.25 9.43 -17.27
C GLN A 194 14.99 8.64 -15.98
N TYR A 195 15.83 8.85 -14.96
CA TYR A 195 15.66 8.33 -13.60
C TYR A 195 14.27 8.60 -12.99
N ASN A 196 13.53 9.61 -13.44
CA ASN A 196 12.19 9.89 -12.94
C ASN A 196 11.06 9.50 -13.93
N LYS A 197 11.42 9.12 -15.16
CA LYS A 197 10.43 8.74 -16.19
C LYS A 197 10.18 7.24 -16.21
N ASP A 198 11.23 6.45 -16.00
CA ASP A 198 11.16 5.00 -16.15
C ASP A 198 11.36 4.27 -14.82
N ASP A 199 10.98 2.99 -14.78
CA ASP A 199 11.33 2.09 -13.68
C ASP A 199 12.82 1.75 -13.74
N TYR A 200 13.59 2.39 -12.85
CA TYR A 200 15.05 2.27 -12.83
C TYR A 200 15.54 0.93 -12.25
N SER A 201 14.63 0.05 -11.83
CA SER A 201 14.94 -1.31 -11.40
C SER A 201 14.96 -2.34 -12.53
N GLN A 202 14.43 -1.97 -13.71
CA GLN A 202 14.41 -2.84 -14.90
C GLN A 202 15.82 -3.23 -15.36
N GLU A 203 15.90 -4.36 -16.06
CA GLU A 203 17.14 -4.96 -16.56
C GLU A 203 17.90 -4.04 -17.52
N GLN A 204 17.18 -3.26 -18.34
CA GLN A 204 17.79 -2.31 -19.27
C GLN A 204 18.66 -1.24 -18.59
N TYR A 205 18.41 -0.97 -17.30
CA TYR A 205 19.17 0.00 -16.50
C TYR A 205 20.24 -0.64 -15.60
N GLU A 206 20.41 -1.96 -15.63
CA GLU A 206 21.32 -2.67 -14.72
C GLU A 206 22.75 -2.11 -14.78
N GLN A 207 23.31 -1.92 -15.98
CA GLN A 207 24.68 -1.45 -16.13
C GLN A 207 24.87 -0.01 -15.62
N GLU A 208 23.94 0.89 -15.92
CA GLU A 208 23.97 2.27 -15.43
C GLU A 208 23.81 2.32 -13.91
N ARG A 209 22.87 1.52 -13.37
CA ARG A 209 22.60 1.40 -11.95
C ARG A 209 23.82 0.87 -11.20
N GLN A 210 24.50 -0.16 -11.69
CA GLN A 210 25.73 -0.68 -11.07
C GLN A 210 26.87 0.34 -11.07
N ASN A 211 27.03 1.08 -12.18
CA ASN A 211 28.02 2.15 -12.27
C ASN A 211 27.72 3.29 -11.28
N LEU A 212 26.45 3.68 -11.14
CA LEU A 212 26.00 4.67 -10.17
C LEU A 212 26.23 4.19 -8.73
N ILE A 213 25.83 2.96 -8.39
CA ILE A 213 26.03 2.36 -7.06
C ILE A 213 27.51 2.39 -6.68
N LYS A 214 28.40 2.02 -7.61
CA LYS A 214 29.85 2.04 -7.37
C LYS A 214 30.37 3.43 -7.03
N ARG A 215 29.83 4.48 -7.66
CA ARG A 215 30.23 5.89 -7.43
C ARG A 215 29.60 6.46 -6.15
N LEU A 216 28.38 6.05 -5.81
CA LEU A 216 27.67 6.52 -4.62
C LEU A 216 28.13 5.84 -3.33
N LYS A 217 28.91 4.75 -3.43
CA LYS A 217 29.34 3.95 -2.29
C LYS A 217 29.94 4.83 -1.18
N ASP A 218 29.42 4.66 0.02
CA ASP A 218 29.84 5.35 1.25
C ASP A 218 29.54 6.87 1.33
N ASN A 219 28.77 7.44 0.40
CA ASN A 219 28.32 8.84 0.50
C ASN A 219 27.04 8.98 1.33
N LYS A 220 27.21 9.29 2.62
CA LYS A 220 26.08 9.43 3.57
C LYS A 220 25.12 10.56 3.15
N GLY A 221 25.64 11.72 2.73
CA GLY A 221 24.80 12.87 2.37
C GLY A 221 23.86 12.57 1.20
N ILE A 222 24.37 11.90 0.16
CA ILE A 222 23.53 11.45 -0.95
C ILE A 222 22.51 10.40 -0.49
N THR A 223 22.93 9.46 0.36
CA THR A 223 22.04 8.43 0.92
C THR A 223 20.87 9.07 1.68
N ASP A 224 21.14 10.09 2.49
CA ASP A 224 20.10 10.80 3.26
C ASP A 224 19.18 11.63 2.37
N PHE A 225 19.71 12.22 1.29
CA PHE A 225 18.90 12.86 0.26
C PHE A 225 17.99 11.86 -0.48
N ILE A 226 18.48 10.67 -0.83
CA ILE A 226 17.63 9.65 -1.47
C ILE A 226 16.52 9.23 -0.50
N LYS A 227 16.81 9.03 0.79
CA LYS A 227 15.75 8.77 1.80
C LYS A 227 14.75 9.93 1.90
N PHE A 228 15.21 11.17 1.74
CA PHE A 228 14.34 12.35 1.67
C PHE A 228 13.42 12.26 0.44
N LEU A 229 13.94 11.94 -0.75
CA LEU A 229 13.13 11.72 -1.96
C LEU A 229 12.05 10.65 -1.77
N VAL A 230 12.39 9.52 -1.12
CA VAL A 230 11.43 8.47 -0.76
C VAL A 230 10.27 9.02 0.07
N ARG A 231 10.56 9.89 1.04
CA ARG A 231 9.53 10.49 1.91
C ARG A 231 8.67 11.53 1.20
N LEU A 232 9.19 12.19 0.16
CA LEU A 232 8.39 13.13 -0.65
C LEU A 232 7.27 12.41 -1.43
N ALA A 233 7.43 11.12 -1.76
CA ALA A 233 6.41 10.32 -2.44
C ALA A 233 5.09 10.19 -1.63
N GLY A 234 5.14 10.40 -0.32
CA GLY A 234 3.95 10.45 0.55
C GLY A 234 3.22 11.80 0.55
N ILE A 235 3.86 12.85 0.04
CA ILE A 235 3.37 14.24 0.10
C ILE A 235 2.82 14.66 -1.27
N ASP A 236 3.63 14.53 -2.33
CA ASP A 236 3.31 14.99 -3.67
C ASP A 236 3.35 13.80 -4.64
N VAL A 237 2.27 13.64 -5.42
CA VAL A 237 2.10 12.53 -6.37
C VAL A 237 3.15 12.54 -7.49
N LYS A 238 3.72 13.70 -7.81
CA LYS A 238 4.83 13.82 -8.77
C LYS A 238 6.07 13.07 -8.26
N PHE A 239 6.23 12.93 -6.95
CA PHE A 239 7.39 12.30 -6.31
C PHE A 239 7.30 10.77 -6.19
N ILE A 240 6.20 10.15 -6.61
CA ILE A 240 6.03 8.70 -6.51
C ILE A 240 7.13 7.94 -7.26
N GLN A 241 7.46 8.35 -8.50
CA GLN A 241 8.50 7.66 -9.27
C GLN A 241 9.90 7.92 -8.70
N TYR A 242 10.21 9.16 -8.30
CA TYR A 242 11.44 9.52 -7.57
C TYR A 242 11.64 8.64 -6.33
N GLY A 243 10.59 8.50 -5.52
CA GLY A 243 10.65 7.71 -4.29
C GLY A 243 10.75 6.22 -4.58
N SER A 244 10.09 5.72 -5.63
CA SER A 244 10.17 4.30 -6.02
C SER A 244 11.58 3.92 -6.47
N ASN A 245 12.15 4.70 -7.40
CA ASN A 245 13.52 4.49 -7.86
C ASN A 245 14.53 4.76 -6.74
N GLY A 246 14.28 5.74 -5.87
CA GLY A 246 15.12 6.03 -4.72
C GLY A 246 15.17 4.88 -3.71
N LEU A 247 14.02 4.30 -3.38
CA LEU A 247 13.96 3.19 -2.44
C LEU A 247 14.62 1.93 -3.03
N SER A 248 14.37 1.65 -4.31
CA SER A 248 15.03 0.55 -5.02
C SER A 248 16.55 0.73 -5.08
N LEU A 249 17.04 1.95 -5.35
CA LEU A 249 18.45 2.26 -5.36
C LEU A 249 19.09 2.08 -3.97
N LEU A 250 18.44 2.52 -2.90
CA LEU A 250 18.91 2.28 -1.52
C LEU A 250 19.04 0.78 -1.21
N VAL A 251 18.05 -0.01 -1.63
CA VAL A 251 18.08 -1.48 -1.49
C VAL A 251 19.23 -2.09 -2.30
N ALA A 252 19.40 -1.69 -3.56
CA ALA A 252 20.46 -2.17 -4.44
C ALA A 252 21.87 -1.80 -3.93
N MET A 253 22.01 -0.61 -3.34
CA MET A 253 23.22 -0.17 -2.63
C MET A 253 23.49 -0.93 -1.32
N LYS A 254 22.56 -1.80 -0.88
CA LYS A 254 22.59 -2.53 0.40
C LYS A 254 22.68 -1.58 1.60
N ILE A 255 22.04 -0.41 1.49
CA ILE A 255 21.91 0.51 2.62
C ILE A 255 21.07 -0.17 3.70
N ASP A 256 21.55 -0.06 4.93
CA ASP A 256 20.82 -0.54 6.09
C ASP A 256 19.61 0.37 6.38
N LEU A 257 18.41 -0.11 6.06
CA LEU A 257 17.16 0.63 6.28
C LEU A 257 16.50 0.31 7.62
N ARG A 258 17.19 -0.41 8.52
CA ARG A 258 16.66 -0.77 9.84
C ARG A 258 16.26 0.45 10.67
N ASN A 259 15.16 0.32 11.40
CA ASN A 259 14.60 1.35 12.27
C ASN A 259 14.31 2.70 11.58
N GLN A 260 14.21 2.73 10.25
CA GLN A 260 13.84 3.94 9.51
C GLN A 260 12.32 4.14 9.53
N SER A 261 11.87 5.39 9.57
CA SER A 261 10.47 5.72 9.29
C SER A 261 10.30 6.14 7.83
N PHE A 262 9.38 5.45 7.16
CA PHE A 262 8.91 5.59 5.80
C PHE A 262 7.38 5.52 5.81
N GLU A 263 6.75 6.30 6.68
CA GLU A 263 5.29 6.33 6.83
C GLU A 263 4.61 7.06 5.67
N ASN A 264 3.42 6.58 5.31
CA ASN A 264 2.54 7.17 4.31
C ASN A 264 3.21 7.38 2.94
N ILE A 265 4.24 6.60 2.60
CA ILE A 265 4.89 6.69 1.29
C ILE A 265 4.08 5.93 0.24
N ARG A 266 4.22 6.34 -1.03
CA ARG A 266 3.60 5.65 -2.17
C ARG A 266 4.70 5.20 -3.11
N ILE A 267 4.86 3.88 -3.23
CA ILE A 267 5.90 3.24 -4.03
C ILE A 267 5.25 2.33 -5.05
N LYS A 268 5.67 2.43 -6.31
CA LYS A 268 5.10 1.63 -7.39
C LYS A 268 6.14 1.22 -8.42
N ASN A 269 5.83 0.16 -9.16
CA ASN A 269 6.56 -0.26 -10.36
C ASN A 269 8.08 -0.29 -10.11
N THR A 270 8.51 -1.11 -9.14
CA THR A 270 9.92 -1.21 -8.80
C THR A 270 10.25 -2.52 -8.07
N SER A 271 11.53 -2.82 -7.93
CA SER A 271 12.04 -3.98 -7.21
C SER A 271 12.66 -3.59 -5.87
N LEU A 272 12.24 -4.27 -4.81
CA LEU A 272 12.76 -4.18 -3.45
C LEU A 272 13.36 -5.53 -2.99
N ILE A 273 13.78 -6.38 -3.94
CA ILE A 273 14.37 -7.70 -3.67
C ILE A 273 15.51 -7.58 -2.66
N GLY A 274 15.47 -8.40 -1.61
CA GLY A 274 16.51 -8.45 -0.58
C GLY A 274 16.60 -7.22 0.32
N GLY A 275 15.65 -6.27 0.23
CA GLY A 275 15.62 -5.09 1.08
C GLY A 275 15.50 -5.44 2.57
N ASN A 276 16.23 -4.74 3.43
CA ASN A 276 16.24 -4.99 4.87
C ASN A 276 15.56 -3.85 5.64
N PHE A 277 14.30 -4.08 6.02
CA PHE A 277 13.43 -3.12 6.68
C PHE A 277 13.12 -3.50 8.13
N VAL A 278 13.98 -4.29 8.79
CA VAL A 278 13.76 -4.71 10.18
C VAL A 278 13.46 -3.51 11.09
N ARG A 279 12.37 -3.62 11.86
CA ARG A 279 11.88 -2.57 12.79
C ARG A 279 11.60 -1.20 12.16
N SER A 280 11.48 -1.14 10.84
CA SER A 280 11.12 0.11 10.15
C SER A 280 9.64 0.41 10.30
N ASN A 281 9.26 1.67 10.22
CA ASN A 281 7.86 2.07 10.16
C ASN A 281 7.45 2.32 8.71
N LEU A 282 6.57 1.48 8.17
CA LEU A 282 6.00 1.62 6.83
C LEU A 282 4.50 1.96 6.90
N SER A 283 3.97 2.26 8.09
CA SER A 283 2.53 2.45 8.30
C SER A 283 1.91 3.45 7.32
N GLU A 284 0.68 3.17 6.91
CA GLU A 284 -0.12 3.93 5.93
C GLU A 284 0.45 3.97 4.51
N SER A 285 1.57 3.29 4.26
CA SER A 285 2.20 3.28 2.95
C SER A 285 1.46 2.42 1.93
N GLN A 286 1.68 2.72 0.67
CA GLN A 286 1.06 2.04 -0.46
C GLN A 286 2.13 1.51 -1.39
N PHE A 287 2.04 0.22 -1.69
CA PHE A 287 2.97 -0.52 -2.53
C PHE A 287 2.20 -1.18 -3.67
N GLU A 288 2.49 -0.80 -4.91
CA GLU A 288 1.80 -1.32 -6.11
C GLU A 288 2.77 -1.83 -7.17
N ASN A 289 2.54 -3.03 -7.71
CA ASN A 289 3.39 -3.63 -8.75
C ASN A 289 4.86 -3.72 -8.31
N ILE A 290 5.10 -4.18 -7.08
CA ILE A 290 6.46 -4.27 -6.53
C ILE A 290 6.92 -5.72 -6.42
N GLU A 291 8.21 -5.93 -6.61
CA GLU A 291 8.84 -7.21 -6.34
C GLU A 291 9.51 -7.20 -4.96
N ILE A 292 9.18 -8.18 -4.11
CA ILE A 292 9.65 -8.23 -2.71
C ILE A 292 10.35 -9.53 -2.35
N SER A 293 10.84 -10.28 -3.33
CA SER A 293 11.55 -11.55 -3.11
C SER A 293 12.69 -11.36 -2.09
N GLY A 294 12.66 -12.08 -0.97
CA GLY A 294 13.68 -11.97 0.08
C GLY A 294 13.67 -10.67 0.91
N LEU A 295 12.59 -9.88 0.86
CA LEU A 295 12.42 -8.69 1.69
C LEU A 295 12.33 -9.06 3.18
N ASN A 296 13.14 -8.42 4.02
CA ASN A 296 13.13 -8.64 5.47
C ASN A 296 12.30 -7.56 6.17
N LEU A 297 11.14 -7.95 6.69
CA LEU A 297 10.19 -7.09 7.41
C LEU A 297 10.11 -7.41 8.91
N ASN A 298 11.07 -8.14 9.49
CA ASN A 298 10.95 -8.57 10.88
C ASN A 298 10.80 -7.38 11.85
N GLY A 299 9.70 -7.37 12.60
CA GLY A 299 9.35 -6.30 13.53
C GLY A 299 9.02 -4.95 12.87
N ALA A 300 8.87 -4.88 11.55
CA ALA A 300 8.44 -3.66 10.87
C ALA A 300 6.97 -3.34 11.20
N GLN A 301 6.65 -2.05 11.31
CA GLN A 301 5.27 -1.58 11.51
C GLN A 301 4.59 -1.42 10.15
N LEU A 302 3.52 -2.18 9.94
CA LEU A 302 2.78 -2.25 8.67
C LEU A 302 1.32 -1.80 8.81
N PHE A 303 1.00 -0.98 9.82
CA PHE A 303 -0.38 -0.56 10.11
C PHE A 303 -0.98 0.17 8.91
N ASN A 304 -2.18 -0.21 8.47
CA ASN A 304 -2.86 0.38 7.31
C ASN A 304 -2.03 0.41 6.00
N CYS A 305 -1.02 -0.46 5.87
CA CYS A 305 -0.29 -0.61 4.61
C CYS A 305 -1.19 -1.22 3.54
N LYS A 306 -1.11 -0.69 2.32
CA LYS A 306 -1.79 -1.24 1.16
C LYS A 306 -0.77 -1.91 0.25
N TRP A 307 -1.02 -3.17 -0.09
CA TRP A 307 -0.20 -3.91 -1.02
C TRP A 307 -1.05 -4.39 -2.19
N LYS A 308 -0.60 -4.13 -3.41
CA LYS A 308 -1.31 -4.50 -4.64
C LYS A 308 -0.31 -5.03 -5.66
N ASN A 309 -0.65 -6.13 -6.32
CA ASN A 309 0.17 -6.74 -7.37
C ASN A 309 1.62 -7.00 -6.94
N ILE A 310 1.79 -7.59 -5.75
CA ILE A 310 3.12 -8.00 -5.27
C ILE A 310 3.61 -9.18 -6.09
N LYS A 311 4.88 -9.15 -6.47
CA LYS A 311 5.61 -10.30 -7.02
C LYS A 311 6.58 -10.86 -5.98
N ILE A 312 6.48 -12.16 -5.74
CA ILE A 312 7.44 -12.94 -4.95
C ILE A 312 7.85 -14.10 -5.84
N HIS A 313 9.12 -14.12 -6.26
CA HIS A 313 9.63 -15.25 -7.03
C HIS A 313 9.94 -16.42 -6.11
N GLU A 314 9.85 -17.62 -6.67
CA GLU A 314 10.34 -18.83 -6.01
C GLU A 314 11.83 -18.67 -5.70
N LEU A 315 12.17 -18.59 -4.42
CA LEU A 315 13.56 -18.41 -3.99
C LEU A 315 14.34 -19.72 -4.12
N ASN A 316 13.80 -20.81 -3.57
CA ASN A 316 14.41 -22.13 -3.57
C ASN A 316 13.34 -23.20 -3.72
N LYS A 317 13.59 -24.18 -4.59
CA LYS A 317 12.82 -25.43 -4.69
C LYS A 317 13.52 -26.54 -3.92
N PHE A 318 12.88 -27.07 -2.89
CA PHE A 318 13.43 -28.16 -2.07
C PHE A 318 12.98 -29.51 -2.64
N ASN A 319 13.77 -30.09 -3.55
CA ASN A 319 13.50 -31.40 -4.12
C ASN A 319 14.23 -32.49 -3.32
N GLY A 320 13.51 -33.54 -2.96
CA GLY A 320 14.12 -34.73 -2.36
C GLY A 320 13.13 -35.71 -1.78
N HIS A 321 11.94 -35.26 -1.36
CA HIS A 321 10.90 -36.18 -0.93
C HIS A 321 10.37 -37.03 -2.09
N ASP A 322 10.20 -38.34 -1.85
CA ASP A 322 9.71 -39.31 -2.84
C ASP A 322 8.17 -39.42 -2.85
N GLY A 323 7.50 -38.74 -1.90
CA GLY A 323 6.06 -38.66 -1.77
C GLY A 323 5.57 -37.22 -1.51
N PRO A 324 4.25 -37.04 -1.33
CA PRO A 324 3.68 -35.75 -0.94
C PRO A 324 4.31 -35.22 0.35
N VAL A 325 4.50 -33.92 0.46
CA VAL A 325 4.92 -33.29 1.73
C VAL A 325 3.68 -32.95 2.53
N SER A 326 3.51 -33.57 3.70
CA SER A 326 2.33 -33.42 4.55
C SER A 326 2.42 -32.22 5.49
N SER A 327 3.63 -31.84 5.88
CA SER A 327 3.87 -30.77 6.86
C SER A 327 5.23 -30.11 6.68
N VAL A 328 5.32 -28.81 7.00
CA VAL A 328 6.56 -28.05 7.01
C VAL A 328 6.61 -27.11 8.21
N CYS A 329 7.79 -26.87 8.78
CA CYS A 329 7.99 -25.94 9.89
C CYS A 329 9.39 -25.32 9.84
N PHE A 330 9.48 -23.99 10.02
CA PHE A 330 10.77 -23.32 10.17
C PHE A 330 11.32 -23.49 11.59
N SER A 331 12.64 -23.60 11.72
CA SER A 331 13.32 -23.44 13.00
C SER A 331 13.11 -22.01 13.53
N PRO A 332 13.17 -21.79 14.85
CA PRO A 332 12.95 -20.46 15.44
C PRO A 332 13.92 -19.37 14.94
N ASP A 333 15.12 -19.76 14.50
CA ASP A 333 16.10 -18.86 13.89
C ASP A 333 15.90 -18.62 12.38
N GLY A 334 14.92 -19.29 11.77
CA GLY A 334 14.59 -19.22 10.35
C GLY A 334 15.62 -19.81 9.39
N LYS A 335 16.67 -20.46 9.89
CA LYS A 335 17.77 -20.97 9.04
C LYS A 335 17.53 -22.38 8.54
N THR A 336 16.72 -23.16 9.26
CA THR A 336 16.41 -24.55 8.91
C THR A 336 14.92 -24.68 8.65
N LEU A 337 14.55 -25.40 7.60
CA LEU A 337 13.17 -25.85 7.37
C LEU A 337 13.12 -27.34 7.66
N ALA A 338 12.15 -27.81 8.44
CA ALA A 338 11.80 -29.21 8.52
C ALA A 338 10.62 -29.47 7.57
N SER A 339 10.66 -30.58 6.85
CA SER A 339 9.52 -31.10 6.09
C SER A 339 9.29 -32.56 6.43
N ALA A 340 8.02 -32.94 6.56
CA ALA A 340 7.58 -34.30 6.76
C ALA A 340 7.07 -34.86 5.43
N GLY A 341 7.63 -36.00 5.02
CA GLY A 341 7.09 -36.77 3.91
C GLY A 341 5.84 -37.54 4.36
N GLY A 342 4.88 -37.61 3.44
CA GLY A 342 3.63 -38.34 3.56
C GLY A 342 3.61 -39.59 2.68
N SER A 343 2.61 -40.44 2.92
CA SER A 343 2.49 -41.76 2.32
C SER A 343 1.04 -42.09 1.95
N ILE A 344 0.56 -41.56 0.82
CA ILE A 344 -0.79 -41.87 0.31
C ILE A 344 -0.91 -43.35 -0.14
N TYR A 345 0.21 -44.04 -0.37
CA TYR A 345 0.29 -45.47 -0.73
C TYR A 345 1.35 -46.18 0.12
N ARG A 346 1.38 -47.52 0.18
CA ARG A 346 2.31 -48.31 1.02
C ARG A 346 3.81 -48.07 0.75
N ASP A 347 4.15 -47.32 -0.29
CA ASP A 347 5.52 -46.96 -0.70
C ASP A 347 5.73 -45.43 -0.67
N GLY A 348 5.30 -44.75 0.40
CA GLY A 348 5.52 -43.30 0.55
C GLY A 348 6.79 -42.94 1.32
N ASP A 349 7.06 -41.65 1.37
CA ASP A 349 8.25 -41.11 2.01
C ASP A 349 7.96 -40.84 3.49
N CYS A 350 8.21 -41.80 4.37
CA CYS A 350 8.01 -41.63 5.82
C CYS A 350 9.19 -40.91 6.51
N THR A 351 9.93 -40.04 5.80
CA THR A 351 11.11 -39.36 6.36
C THR A 351 10.79 -37.93 6.81
N ILE A 352 11.58 -37.43 7.76
CA ILE A 352 11.68 -35.98 8.01
C ILE A 352 12.98 -35.48 7.41
N ARG A 353 12.91 -34.42 6.61
CA ARG A 353 14.10 -33.79 6.02
C ARG A 353 14.29 -32.40 6.58
N LEU A 354 15.55 -32.09 6.88
CA LEU A 354 15.97 -30.75 7.31
C LEU A 354 16.69 -30.07 6.16
N TRP A 355 16.31 -28.84 5.86
CA TRP A 355 16.85 -28.06 4.74
C TRP A 355 17.50 -26.79 5.24
N ASP A 356 18.59 -26.40 4.61
CA ASP A 356 19.13 -25.05 4.73
C ASP A 356 18.29 -24.11 3.87
N VAL A 357 17.58 -23.19 4.53
CA VAL A 357 16.61 -22.28 3.88
C VAL A 357 17.27 -21.40 2.81
N LYS A 358 18.52 -21.01 3.05
CA LYS A 358 19.25 -20.08 2.18
C LYS A 358 19.75 -20.77 0.91
N THR A 359 20.27 -21.99 1.04
CA THR A 359 20.93 -22.71 -0.06
C THR A 359 20.03 -23.71 -0.77
N GLY A 360 18.87 -24.03 -0.22
CA GLY A 360 17.98 -25.06 -0.77
C GLY A 360 18.47 -26.49 -0.49
N LYS A 361 19.63 -26.66 0.17
CA LYS A 361 20.26 -27.98 0.33
C LYS A 361 19.71 -28.73 1.53
N GLN A 362 19.52 -30.04 1.36
CA GLN A 362 19.23 -30.94 2.47
C GLN A 362 20.43 -31.02 3.42
N LYS A 363 20.18 -30.75 4.70
CA LYS A 363 21.16 -30.82 5.80
C LYS A 363 21.18 -32.20 6.45
N ALA A 364 20.00 -32.80 6.63
CA ALA A 364 19.84 -34.09 7.27
C ALA A 364 18.55 -34.78 6.79
N GLN A 365 18.56 -36.10 6.89
CA GLN A 365 17.39 -36.96 6.76
C GLN A 365 17.25 -37.72 8.08
N LEU A 366 16.03 -37.76 8.61
CA LEU A 366 15.70 -38.50 9.80
C LEU A 366 14.87 -39.71 9.34
N ASP A 367 15.55 -40.84 9.26
CA ASP A 367 15.02 -42.14 8.85
C ASP A 367 14.58 -42.97 10.07
N GLY A 368 13.80 -44.03 9.83
CA GLY A 368 13.38 -44.98 10.87
C GLY A 368 11.93 -44.80 11.34
N HIS A 369 11.07 -44.27 10.48
CA HIS A 369 9.63 -44.22 10.71
C HIS A 369 8.92 -45.09 9.67
N ASP A 370 8.15 -46.05 10.16
CA ASP A 370 7.46 -47.03 9.31
C ASP A 370 6.07 -46.54 8.86
N ASN A 371 5.65 -45.36 9.33
CA ASN A 371 4.30 -44.82 9.17
C ASN A 371 4.34 -43.33 8.83
N GLU A 372 3.27 -42.88 8.15
CA GLU A 372 3.12 -41.51 7.68
C GLU A 372 3.23 -40.49 8.83
N ILE A 373 3.88 -39.37 8.53
CA ILE A 373 4.09 -38.26 9.43
C ILE A 373 3.16 -37.14 8.98
N MET A 374 2.23 -36.71 9.83
CA MET A 374 1.20 -35.72 9.45
C MET A 374 1.54 -34.29 9.88
N SER A 375 2.40 -34.15 10.89
CA SER A 375 2.70 -32.86 11.49
C SER A 375 4.12 -32.86 12.06
N VAL A 376 4.84 -31.77 11.82
CA VAL A 376 6.19 -31.55 12.36
C VAL A 376 6.30 -30.13 12.94
N CYS A 377 6.94 -29.98 14.10
CA CYS A 377 7.10 -28.70 14.80
C CYS A 377 8.45 -28.62 15.52
N PHE A 378 9.12 -27.47 15.42
CA PHE A 378 10.29 -27.18 16.27
C PHE A 378 9.87 -26.70 17.65
N SER A 379 10.62 -27.10 18.67
CA SER A 379 10.58 -26.45 19.98
C SER A 379 11.06 -24.99 19.88
N PRO A 380 10.61 -24.09 20.78
CA PRO A 380 10.99 -22.67 20.75
C PRO A 380 12.50 -22.40 20.86
N ASP A 381 13.25 -23.33 21.48
CA ASP A 381 14.71 -23.27 21.58
C ASP A 381 15.42 -23.83 20.32
N GLY A 382 14.67 -24.42 19.39
CA GLY A 382 15.16 -25.01 18.15
C GLY A 382 15.93 -26.32 18.29
N ASN A 383 16.03 -26.88 19.50
CA ASN A 383 16.84 -28.07 19.76
C ASN A 383 16.07 -29.39 19.58
N THR A 384 14.74 -29.36 19.67
CA THR A 384 13.88 -30.54 19.59
C THR A 384 12.88 -30.40 18.44
N LEU A 385 12.71 -31.46 17.67
CA LEU A 385 11.59 -31.62 16.73
C LEU A 385 10.55 -32.53 17.38
N ALA A 386 9.29 -32.11 17.34
CA ALA A 386 8.15 -32.96 17.61
C ALA A 386 7.45 -33.31 16.31
N PHE A 387 7.00 -34.54 16.17
CA PHE A 387 6.16 -34.94 15.05
C PHE A 387 5.15 -36.01 15.44
N GLY A 388 3.98 -35.93 14.81
CA GLY A 388 2.90 -36.89 14.98
C GLY A 388 2.85 -37.89 13.82
N SER A 389 2.62 -39.16 14.15
CA SER A 389 2.59 -40.26 13.17
C SER A 389 1.27 -41.04 13.18
N TRP A 390 1.02 -41.77 12.10
CA TRP A 390 -0.02 -42.80 12.01
C TRP A 390 0.24 -44.02 12.90
N ASP A 391 1.42 -44.15 13.52
CA ASP A 391 1.67 -45.15 14.57
C ASP A 391 1.04 -44.78 15.94
N TYR A 392 0.17 -43.77 15.94
CA TYR A 392 -0.57 -43.20 17.09
C TYR A 392 0.32 -42.53 18.13
N SER A 393 1.60 -42.37 17.83
CA SER A 393 2.56 -41.78 18.74
C SER A 393 3.05 -40.42 18.27
N ILE A 394 3.55 -39.67 19.25
CA ILE A 394 4.28 -38.44 19.03
C ILE A 394 5.73 -38.72 19.39
N ARG A 395 6.66 -38.32 18.53
CA ARG A 395 8.09 -38.50 18.78
C ARG A 395 8.77 -37.16 18.96
N LEU A 396 9.66 -37.11 19.93
CA LEU A 396 10.56 -35.99 20.18
C LEU A 396 11.96 -36.39 19.75
N GLN A 397 12.60 -35.60 18.90
CA GLN A 397 13.90 -35.89 18.32
C GLN A 397 14.85 -34.72 18.51
N ASP A 398 16.09 -35.01 18.89
CA ASP A 398 17.13 -34.01 18.98
C ASP A 398 17.60 -33.59 17.58
N VAL A 399 17.53 -32.29 17.29
CA VAL A 399 17.83 -31.75 15.95
C VAL A 399 19.29 -31.91 15.57
N LYS A 400 20.22 -31.90 16.54
CA LYS A 400 21.66 -31.94 16.28
C LYS A 400 22.16 -33.36 16.06
N THR A 401 21.66 -34.30 16.84
CA THR A 401 22.11 -35.69 16.83
C THR A 401 21.21 -36.60 15.99
N GLY A 402 19.98 -36.16 15.70
CA GLY A 402 18.96 -36.99 15.07
C GLY A 402 18.45 -38.11 15.98
N GLN A 403 18.80 -38.12 17.27
CA GLN A 403 18.38 -39.20 18.18
C GLN A 403 16.99 -38.93 18.76
N GLN A 404 16.18 -39.98 18.86
CA GLN A 404 14.88 -39.91 19.53
C GLN A 404 15.08 -39.68 21.04
N LYS A 405 14.58 -38.55 21.54
CA LYS A 405 14.60 -38.16 22.95
C LYS A 405 13.48 -38.82 23.74
N ALA A 406 12.28 -38.89 23.14
CA ALA A 406 11.11 -39.49 23.76
C ALA A 406 10.12 -39.98 22.70
N LYS A 407 9.31 -40.98 23.10
CA LYS A 407 8.08 -41.38 22.42
C LYS A 407 6.93 -41.16 23.38
N LEU A 408 5.95 -40.37 22.98
CA LEU A 408 4.76 -40.07 23.76
C LEU A 408 3.62 -40.88 23.15
N ASP A 409 3.24 -41.94 23.86
CA ASP A 409 2.08 -42.76 23.55
C ASP A 409 0.85 -42.25 24.33
N GLY A 410 -0.34 -42.66 23.92
CA GLY A 410 -1.57 -42.40 24.67
C GLY A 410 -2.79 -42.20 23.79
N HIS A 411 -2.61 -41.66 22.58
CA HIS A 411 -3.69 -41.57 21.60
C HIS A 411 -4.08 -42.95 21.07
N ASP A 412 -5.36 -43.09 20.74
CA ASP A 412 -5.93 -44.35 20.25
C ASP A 412 -6.09 -44.36 18.71
N ASN A 413 -5.64 -43.29 18.04
CA ASN A 413 -5.70 -43.16 16.58
C ASN A 413 -4.65 -42.16 16.04
N GLU A 414 -4.60 -41.95 14.72
CA GLU A 414 -3.54 -41.16 14.06
C GLU A 414 -3.38 -39.76 14.64
N ILE A 415 -2.12 -39.31 14.80
CA ILE A 415 -1.85 -37.93 15.22
C ILE A 415 -1.89 -37.03 14.00
N MET A 416 -2.76 -36.02 14.02
CA MET A 416 -2.99 -35.11 12.90
C MET A 416 -2.23 -33.78 13.07
N SER A 417 -1.94 -33.38 14.31
CA SER A 417 -1.27 -32.11 14.59
C SER A 417 -0.49 -32.17 15.90
N VAL A 418 0.68 -31.52 15.94
CA VAL A 418 1.48 -31.28 17.15
C VAL A 418 1.96 -29.83 17.23
N CYS A 419 2.01 -29.27 18.42
CA CYS A 419 2.57 -27.94 18.64
C CYS A 419 3.17 -27.78 20.04
N PHE A 420 4.31 -27.09 20.15
CA PHE A 420 4.89 -26.70 21.43
C PHE A 420 4.25 -25.42 21.98
N SER A 421 4.11 -25.34 23.29
CA SER A 421 3.87 -24.08 23.97
C SER A 421 5.04 -23.09 23.77
N PRO A 422 4.82 -21.77 23.83
CA PRO A 422 5.89 -20.79 23.64
C PRO A 422 7.07 -20.90 24.63
N ASP A 423 6.84 -21.44 25.83
CA ASP A 423 7.87 -21.72 26.82
C ASP A 423 8.58 -23.07 26.61
N GLY A 424 8.10 -23.89 25.67
CA GLY A 424 8.64 -25.20 25.30
C GLY A 424 8.37 -26.32 26.30
N ASN A 425 7.62 -26.07 27.38
CA ASN A 425 7.41 -27.06 28.44
C ASN A 425 6.24 -28.01 28.16
N THR A 426 5.26 -27.59 27.37
CA THR A 426 4.06 -28.36 27.05
C THR A 426 4.01 -28.65 25.56
N LEU A 427 3.64 -29.87 25.20
CA LEU A 427 3.26 -30.24 23.85
C LEU A 427 1.75 -30.45 23.80
N ALA A 428 1.11 -29.94 22.76
CA ALA A 428 -0.29 -30.22 22.47
C ALA A 428 -0.37 -31.09 21.21
N SER A 429 -1.25 -32.08 21.23
CA SER A 429 -1.50 -32.97 20.11
C SER A 429 -2.99 -33.14 19.82
N GLY A 430 -3.36 -33.19 18.54
CA GLY A 430 -4.71 -33.52 18.08
C GLY A 430 -4.70 -34.79 17.26
N SER A 431 -5.68 -35.68 17.48
CA SER A 431 -5.76 -37.00 16.87
C SER A 431 -7.12 -37.32 16.25
N SER A 432 -7.13 -38.25 15.30
CA SER A 432 -8.33 -38.90 14.75
C SER A 432 -9.15 -39.68 15.79
N ASP A 433 -8.67 -39.83 17.03
CA ASP A 433 -9.43 -40.40 18.15
C ASP A 433 -10.44 -39.41 18.75
N ASN A 434 -10.57 -38.23 18.13
CA ASN A 434 -11.41 -37.11 18.54
C ASN A 434 -10.94 -36.41 19.83
N SER A 435 -9.69 -36.63 20.26
CA SER A 435 -9.13 -36.01 21.45
C SER A 435 -8.02 -34.99 21.14
N ILE A 436 -7.85 -34.06 22.08
CA ILE A 436 -6.65 -33.25 22.23
C ILE A 436 -5.99 -33.69 23.53
N ARG A 437 -4.66 -33.86 23.49
CA ARG A 437 -3.88 -34.12 24.69
C ARG A 437 -2.82 -33.05 24.89
N LEU A 438 -2.51 -32.81 26.15
CA LEU A 438 -1.41 -31.97 26.58
C LEU A 438 -0.41 -32.86 27.30
N GLN A 439 0.86 -32.80 26.92
CA GLN A 439 1.92 -33.57 27.56
C GLN A 439 3.03 -32.65 28.05
N ASP A 440 3.57 -32.94 29.23
CA ASP A 440 4.77 -32.29 29.72
C ASP A 440 5.99 -32.85 28.96
N VAL A 441 6.75 -31.96 28.31
CA VAL A 441 7.84 -32.33 27.41
C VAL A 441 9.01 -33.02 28.14
N LYS A 442 9.23 -32.71 29.43
CA LYS A 442 10.37 -33.24 30.20
C LYS A 442 10.09 -34.64 30.72
N THR A 443 8.87 -34.86 31.19
CA THR A 443 8.43 -36.11 31.81
C THR A 443 7.76 -37.07 30.82
N GLY A 444 7.27 -36.54 29.69
CA GLY A 444 6.47 -37.27 28.71
C GLY A 444 5.08 -37.67 29.20
N GLN A 445 4.65 -37.18 30.37
CA GLN A 445 3.38 -37.54 30.97
C GLN A 445 2.25 -36.65 30.46
N GLU A 446 1.08 -37.25 30.26
CA GLU A 446 -0.16 -36.52 29.98
C GLU A 446 -0.54 -35.63 31.16
N ILE A 447 -0.78 -34.36 30.88
CA ILE A 447 -1.27 -33.37 31.82
C ILE A 447 -2.78 -33.50 31.90
N LYS A 448 -3.26 -34.12 32.98
CA LYS A 448 -4.69 -34.37 33.22
C LYS A 448 -5.37 -33.16 33.83
N SER A 449 -6.69 -33.11 33.69
CA SER A 449 -7.51 -32.03 34.25
C SER A 449 -7.40 -31.86 35.78
N SER A 450 -6.99 -32.92 36.47
CA SER A 450 -6.71 -32.96 37.91
C SER A 450 -5.38 -32.32 38.30
N ASP A 451 -4.45 -32.18 37.36
CA ASP A 451 -3.07 -31.80 37.67
C ASP A 451 -2.98 -30.30 37.95
N LYS A 452 -2.09 -29.93 38.87
CA LYS A 452 -1.88 -28.52 39.23
C LYS A 452 -1.45 -27.70 38.00
N ASN A 453 -0.59 -28.28 37.15
CA ASN A 453 -0.13 -27.67 35.91
C ASN A 453 -1.27 -27.45 34.90
N TYR A 454 -2.31 -28.30 34.88
CA TYR A 454 -3.49 -28.08 34.03
C TYR A 454 -4.28 -26.84 34.46
N LYS A 455 -4.39 -26.59 35.78
CA LYS A 455 -5.01 -25.37 36.31
C LYS A 455 -4.22 -24.13 35.95
N ASP A 456 -2.88 -24.22 35.95
CA ASP A 456 -2.00 -23.11 35.55
C ASP A 456 -2.08 -22.83 34.03
N ILE A 457 -2.14 -23.89 33.21
CA ILE A 457 -2.40 -23.80 31.76
C ILE A 457 -3.79 -23.19 31.50
N LEU A 458 -4.85 -23.68 32.16
CA LEU A 458 -6.18 -23.09 32.08
C LEU A 458 -6.23 -21.65 32.61
N ALA A 459 -5.43 -21.28 33.61
CA ALA A 459 -5.36 -19.92 34.12
C ALA A 459 -4.78 -18.95 33.08
N LEU A 460 -3.85 -19.41 32.23
CA LEU A 460 -3.37 -18.66 31.07
C LEU A 460 -4.46 -18.45 30.00
N PHE A 461 -5.41 -19.39 29.88
CA PHE A 461 -6.59 -19.27 29.00
C PHE A 461 -7.78 -18.53 29.64
N LYS A 462 -7.89 -18.55 30.97
CA LYS A 462 -8.91 -17.84 31.76
C LYS A 462 -8.45 -16.42 32.08
N THR A 463 -8.38 -15.56 31.06
CA THR A 463 -8.83 -14.18 31.29
C THR A 463 -10.32 -14.24 31.67
N PRO A 464 -10.78 -13.57 32.74
CA PRO A 464 -12.10 -13.82 33.31
C PRO A 464 -13.20 -13.39 32.34
N LEU A 465 -13.81 -14.35 31.67
CA LEU A 465 -15.15 -14.21 31.13
C LEU A 465 -16.11 -14.43 32.31
N GLN A 466 -16.87 -13.38 32.65
CA GLN A 466 -17.90 -13.44 33.66
C GLN A 466 -18.86 -14.59 33.32
N GLN A 467 -19.04 -15.49 34.29
CA GLN A 467 -19.94 -16.63 34.20
C GLN A 467 -21.37 -16.13 33.98
N HIS A 468 -21.99 -16.55 32.90
CA HIS A 468 -23.44 -16.71 32.88
C HIS A 468 -23.79 -18.17 32.68
N SER A 469 -24.51 -18.67 33.68
CA SER A 469 -25.17 -19.97 33.76
C SER A 469 -26.16 -20.16 32.61
N HIS A 470 -26.31 -21.43 32.22
CA HIS A 470 -27.34 -22.02 31.34
C HIS A 470 -26.77 -22.57 30.04
N ILE A 471 -26.18 -23.78 30.08
CA ILE A 471 -26.14 -24.64 28.90
C ILE A 471 -26.39 -26.09 29.34
N SER A 472 -27.54 -26.61 28.92
CA SER A 472 -27.93 -28.02 28.90
C SER A 472 -27.42 -28.71 27.62
N GLU A 473 -27.47 -30.03 27.65
CA GLU A 473 -26.80 -31.03 26.80
C GLU A 473 -26.90 -30.92 25.27
N ALA A 474 -25.81 -31.40 24.64
CA ALA A 474 -25.66 -32.15 23.39
C ALA A 474 -25.97 -31.50 22.03
N SER A 475 -24.95 -31.34 21.18
CA SER A 475 -24.53 -32.39 20.22
C SER A 475 -23.35 -31.92 19.34
N ASN A 476 -22.77 -32.91 18.64
CA ASN A 476 -21.39 -33.02 18.19
C ASN A 476 -20.94 -32.11 17.04
N TYR A 477 -19.61 -32.11 16.90
CA TYR A 477 -18.75 -31.71 15.78
C TYR A 477 -18.04 -30.35 15.89
N ILE A 478 -16.71 -30.46 15.82
CA ILE A 478 -15.66 -29.45 15.60
C ILE A 478 -14.85 -29.08 16.86
N THR A 479 -13.77 -29.83 17.03
CA THR A 479 -12.57 -29.42 17.78
C THR A 479 -11.67 -28.64 16.82
N THR A 480 -11.78 -27.31 16.77
CA THR A 480 -10.76 -26.46 16.12
C THR A 480 -9.89 -25.85 17.22
N LEU A 481 -8.72 -26.43 17.45
CA LEU A 481 -7.67 -25.81 18.24
C LEU A 481 -6.70 -25.09 17.29
N LEU A 482 -6.88 -23.77 17.15
CA LEU A 482 -5.89 -22.90 16.54
C LEU A 482 -4.79 -22.60 17.57
N ILE A 483 -3.71 -23.39 17.56
CA ILE A 483 -2.47 -23.01 18.25
C ILE A 483 -1.66 -22.15 17.29
N PHE A 484 -1.68 -20.84 17.51
CA PHE A 484 -0.77 -19.91 16.84
C PHE A 484 0.64 -20.10 17.39
N GLN A 485 1.60 -20.43 16.52
CA GLN A 485 3.01 -20.26 16.81
C GLN A 485 3.38 -18.79 16.52
N GLU A 486 3.08 -17.88 17.44
CA GLU A 486 3.65 -16.52 17.44
C GLU A 486 3.56 -15.88 18.83
N ALA A 487 4.68 -15.85 19.54
CA ALA A 487 4.83 -15.10 20.77
C ALA A 487 5.34 -13.68 20.47
N ILE A 488 4.60 -12.89 19.68
CA ILE A 488 4.78 -11.42 19.62
C ILE A 488 3.42 -10.73 19.50
N PHE A 489 2.53 -10.96 20.46
CA PHE A 489 1.44 -10.02 20.75
C PHE A 489 1.79 -9.22 22.02
N GLN A 490 2.77 -8.32 21.90
CA GLN A 490 2.68 -7.09 22.67
C GLN A 490 1.69 -6.18 21.95
N ALA A 491 0.46 -6.22 22.43
CA ALA A 491 -0.61 -5.36 21.97
C ALA A 491 -0.18 -3.88 22.00
N LYS A 492 -0.25 -3.22 20.83
CA LYS A 492 -0.82 -1.88 20.66
C LYS A 492 -0.98 -1.57 19.17
N GLY A 493 -2.20 -1.78 18.66
CA GLY A 493 -2.63 -1.31 17.34
C GLY A 493 -3.92 -2.02 16.93
N ALA A 494 -5.03 -1.27 16.86
CA ALA A 494 -6.37 -1.84 16.68
C ALA A 494 -6.57 -2.45 15.28
N LEU A 495 -7.06 -3.69 15.24
CA LEU A 495 -7.59 -4.34 14.04
C LEU A 495 -9.03 -3.83 13.80
N ILE A 496 -9.31 -3.25 12.63
CA ILE A 496 -10.66 -2.81 12.25
C ILE A 496 -11.27 -3.86 11.34
N LEU A 497 -12.26 -4.59 11.87
CA LEU A 497 -12.98 -5.63 11.15
C LEU A 497 -14.42 -5.17 10.83
N LYS A 498 -14.90 -5.40 9.60
CA LYS A 498 -16.26 -5.03 9.16
C LYS A 498 -16.99 -6.27 8.62
N GLY A 499 -18.10 -6.65 9.27
CA GLY A 499 -18.90 -7.84 8.92
C GLY A 499 -19.72 -8.36 10.11
N GLU A 500 -20.54 -9.39 9.87
CA GLU A 500 -21.13 -10.21 10.94
C GLU A 500 -20.10 -11.23 11.40
N PHE A 501 -19.68 -11.11 12.65
CA PHE A 501 -18.69 -12.00 13.25
C PHE A 501 -19.44 -12.95 14.17
N ILE A 502 -20.02 -14.00 13.61
CA ILE A 502 -20.74 -15.03 14.37
C ILE A 502 -19.94 -16.33 14.34
N ASN A 503 -19.90 -17.05 15.46
CA ASN A 503 -19.39 -18.41 15.44
C ASN A 503 -20.43 -19.37 14.84
N GLN A 504 -20.07 -20.65 14.73
CA GLN A 504 -20.94 -21.71 14.20
C GLN A 504 -22.21 -21.94 15.04
N SER A 505 -22.29 -21.36 16.23
CA SER A 505 -23.48 -21.36 17.11
C SER A 505 -24.28 -20.06 17.03
N GLY A 506 -23.96 -19.15 16.10
CA GLY A 506 -24.66 -17.87 15.91
C GLY A 506 -24.31 -16.78 16.93
N ILE A 507 -23.26 -16.97 17.75
CA ILE A 507 -22.88 -16.03 18.82
C ILE A 507 -22.02 -14.90 18.26
N ASP A 508 -22.42 -13.65 18.52
CA ASP A 508 -21.67 -12.44 18.11
C ASP A 508 -20.32 -12.34 18.85
N LEU A 509 -19.24 -12.45 18.08
CA LEU A 509 -17.85 -12.46 18.52
C LEU A 509 -17.27 -11.05 18.72
N LYS A 510 -17.99 -9.96 18.40
CA LYS A 510 -17.49 -8.57 18.57
C LYS A 510 -17.00 -8.27 19.99
N THR A 511 -17.69 -8.81 20.99
CA THR A 511 -17.35 -8.61 22.40
C THR A 511 -16.01 -9.26 22.77
N LEU A 512 -15.70 -10.42 22.19
CA LEU A 512 -14.43 -11.14 22.39
C LEU A 512 -13.26 -10.33 21.82
N PHE A 513 -13.44 -9.77 20.65
CA PHE A 513 -12.43 -8.95 20.00
C PHE A 513 -12.23 -7.57 20.67
N LYS A 514 -13.30 -6.95 21.20
CA LYS A 514 -13.21 -5.70 21.99
C LYS A 514 -12.30 -5.86 23.21
N GLN A 515 -12.37 -7.02 23.89
CA GLN A 515 -11.55 -7.30 25.07
C GLN A 515 -10.05 -7.51 24.75
N LYS A 516 -9.70 -7.78 23.49
CA LYS A 516 -8.31 -8.01 23.04
C LYS A 516 -7.68 -6.80 22.35
N GLY A 517 -8.29 -5.62 22.44
CA GLY A 517 -7.74 -4.36 21.92
C GLY A 517 -8.17 -4.02 20.48
N SER A 518 -9.15 -4.73 19.92
CA SER A 518 -9.75 -4.37 18.62
C SER A 518 -10.81 -3.28 18.79
N CYS A 519 -10.84 -2.31 17.88
CA CYS A 519 -11.84 -1.24 17.88
C CYS A 519 -12.91 -1.55 16.83
N PHE A 520 -14.17 -1.61 17.26
CA PHE A 520 -15.32 -1.81 16.38
C PHE A 520 -16.05 -0.49 16.15
N LEU A 521 -16.30 -0.16 14.89
CA LEU A 521 -17.25 0.89 14.52
C LEU A 521 -18.66 0.31 14.63
N GLU A 522 -19.24 0.36 15.83
CA GLU A 522 -20.66 0.05 16.03
C GLU A 522 -21.52 1.28 15.71
N ASN A 523 -22.54 1.08 14.87
CA ASN A 523 -23.67 1.97 14.70
C ASN A 523 -23.31 3.47 14.62
N ILE A 524 -22.87 3.91 13.44
CA ILE A 524 -22.97 5.33 13.09
C ILE A 524 -24.48 5.66 12.98
N LYS A 525 -25.10 6.09 14.09
CA LYS A 525 -26.27 6.96 14.00
C LYS A 525 -25.80 8.28 13.42
N ILE A 526 -25.94 8.39 12.10
CA ILE A 526 -25.70 9.61 11.33
C ILE A 526 -26.70 10.65 11.82
N PHE A 527 -26.29 11.53 12.75
CA PHE A 527 -26.94 12.83 12.88
C PHE A 527 -26.45 13.69 11.72
N ASN A 528 -27.27 13.74 10.67
CA ASN A 528 -26.98 14.52 9.48
C ASN A 528 -27.44 15.96 9.71
N GLN A 529 -26.51 16.87 9.97
CA GLN A 529 -26.64 18.25 9.47
C GLN A 529 -25.32 18.65 8.80
N LYS A 530 -25.39 18.83 7.47
CA LYS A 530 -24.36 19.37 6.56
C LYS A 530 -23.01 18.64 6.51
N LYS A 531 -22.95 17.55 5.75
CA LYS A 531 -21.99 17.33 4.64
C LYS A 531 -22.42 16.09 3.82
N LYS A 532 -22.19 16.16 2.50
CA LYS A 532 -22.83 15.36 1.45
C LYS A 532 -22.58 13.84 1.61
N LYS A 533 -23.65 13.04 1.45
CA LYS A 533 -23.69 11.57 1.54
C LYS A 533 -23.06 10.89 0.32
N ILE A 534 -22.34 9.80 0.56
CA ILE A 534 -22.01 8.75 -0.40
C ILE A 534 -23.06 7.64 -0.25
N VAL A 535 -23.62 7.17 -1.37
CA VAL A 535 -24.58 6.06 -1.47
C VAL A 535 -23.82 4.82 -1.95
N LEU A 536 -24.06 3.66 -1.33
CA LEU A 536 -23.71 2.34 -1.89
C LEU A 536 -24.88 1.39 -1.63
N TYR A 537 -25.38 0.77 -2.71
CA TYR A 537 -26.41 -0.26 -2.75
C TYR A 537 -25.82 -1.63 -2.35
N ASN A 538 -26.67 -2.50 -1.79
CA ASN A 538 -26.42 -3.93 -1.67
C ASN A 538 -27.46 -4.65 -2.55
N GLU A 539 -27.03 -5.37 -3.58
CA GLU A 539 -27.90 -6.31 -4.27
C GLU A 539 -27.82 -7.66 -3.56
N ASN A 540 -29.01 -8.16 -3.22
CA ASN A 540 -29.35 -9.45 -2.63
C ASN A 540 -29.51 -9.49 -1.11
N TYR A 541 -30.79 -9.30 -0.76
CA TYR A 541 -31.54 -9.61 0.48
C TYR A 541 -31.19 -8.85 1.76
#